data_AF-E4PPV6-F1
#
_entry.id   AF-E4PPV6-F1
#
_cell.length_a   1.000
_cell.length_b   1.000
_cell.length_c   1.000
_cell.angle_alpha   90.00
_cell.angle_beta   90.00
_cell.angle_gamma   90.00
#
_symmetry.space_group_name_H-M   'P 1'
#
loop_
_entity.id
_entity.type
_entity.pdbx_description
1 polymer ?
#
loop_
_entity_poly.entity_id
_entity_poly.type
_entity_poly.pdbx_seq_one_letter_code
_entity_poly.pdbx_strand_id
1 'polypeptide(L)'
;MLIASYEQWEAEQRQIIEQENPFLECRRCDGEGEIIEDCPCCGHEKEEECPTCEGAGQIRYEDAPIGLQRKQIEPWMYFDQVIADLKKWCAYTREDFLKLAGGFVNEFRKQHGRV
;
A
#
# COMPACT_ATOMS: atom_id res chain seq x y z
N MET A 1 -8.34 18.42 -13.82
CA MET A 1 -7.72 18.52 -12.48
C MET A 1 -6.30 17.98 -12.61
N LEU A 2 -5.28 18.75 -12.23
CA LEU A 2 -3.87 18.49 -12.57
C LEU A 2 -3.17 17.47 -11.66
N ILE A 3 -3.68 17.32 -10.43
CA ILE A 3 -3.24 16.36 -9.41
C ILE A 3 -4.55 15.89 -8.74
N ALA A 4 -4.77 14.57 -8.66
CA ALA A 4 -5.96 14.01 -8.01
C ALA A 4 -5.96 14.35 -6.52
N SER A 5 -7.14 14.50 -5.90
CA SER A 5 -7.21 14.55 -4.44
C SER A 5 -6.80 13.20 -3.85
N TYR A 6 -6.43 13.17 -2.56
CA TYR A 6 -6.12 11.92 -1.87
C TYR A 6 -7.27 10.91 -1.95
N GLU A 7 -8.51 11.37 -1.77
CA GLU A 7 -9.71 10.52 -1.82
C GLU A 7 -9.93 9.90 -3.22
N GLN A 8 -9.71 10.70 -4.27
CA GLN A 8 -9.80 10.22 -5.66
C GLN A 8 -8.68 9.23 -5.97
N TRP A 9 -7.46 9.55 -5.58
CA TRP A 9 -6.32 8.66 -5.75
C TRP A 9 -6.51 7.34 -4.98
N GLU A 10 -6.98 7.38 -3.73
CA GLU A 10 -7.25 6.15 -2.95
C GLU A 10 -8.31 5.28 -3.64
N ALA A 11 -9.39 5.88 -4.14
CA ALA A 11 -10.43 5.16 -4.86
C ALA A 11 -9.89 4.53 -6.16
N GLU A 12 -9.06 5.25 -6.92
CA GLU A 12 -8.40 4.74 -8.12
C GLU A 12 -7.43 3.60 -7.79
N GLN A 13 -6.60 3.72 -6.75
CA GLN A 13 -5.69 2.65 -6.33
C GLN A 13 -6.45 1.39 -5.90
N ARG A 14 -7.58 1.53 -5.18
CA ARG A 14 -8.43 0.38 -4.84
C ARG A 14 -8.96 -0.31 -6.09
N GLN A 15 -9.46 0.44 -7.06
CA GLN A 15 -9.95 -0.14 -8.32
C GLN A 15 -8.85 -0.85 -9.09
N ILE A 16 -7.64 -0.29 -9.13
CA ILE A 16 -6.48 -0.92 -9.78
C ILE A 16 -6.16 -2.26 -9.11
N ILE A 17 -6.10 -2.30 -7.78
CA ILE A 17 -5.85 -3.55 -7.05
C ILE A 17 -6.96 -4.57 -7.35
N GLU A 18 -8.23 -4.17 -7.27
CA GLU A 18 -9.37 -5.07 -7.51
C GLU A 18 -9.41 -5.63 -8.94
N GLN A 19 -8.93 -4.88 -9.94
CA GLN A 19 -9.00 -5.28 -11.35
C GLN A 19 -7.72 -5.94 -11.87
N GLU A 20 -6.56 -5.45 -11.48
CA GLU A 20 -5.27 -5.85 -12.06
C GLU A 20 -4.51 -6.84 -11.18
N ASN A 21 -4.60 -6.71 -9.85
CA ASN A 21 -3.91 -7.62 -8.93
C ASN A 21 -4.72 -7.83 -7.64
N PRO A 22 -5.80 -8.62 -7.68
CA PRO A 22 -6.74 -8.72 -6.58
C PRO A 22 -6.26 -9.63 -5.45
N PHE A 23 -5.03 -10.14 -5.49
CA PHE A 23 -4.50 -11.08 -4.51
C PHE A 23 -3.36 -10.46 -3.71
N LEU A 24 -3.42 -10.65 -2.40
CA LEU A 24 -2.39 -10.27 -1.44
C LEU A 24 -1.73 -11.53 -0.88
N GLU A 25 -0.44 -11.44 -0.61
CA GLU A 25 0.28 -12.50 0.08
C GLU A 25 -0.31 -12.77 1.47
N CYS A 26 -0.54 -14.06 1.77
CA CYS A 26 -1.05 -14.47 3.06
C CYS A 26 0.06 -14.40 4.12
N ARG A 27 -0.04 -13.43 5.03
CA ARG A 27 0.92 -13.22 6.13
C ARG A 27 1.01 -14.33 7.17
N ARG A 28 0.09 -15.29 7.14
CA ARG A 28 0.11 -16.39 8.11
C ARG A 28 1.11 -17.48 7.70
N CYS A 29 1.23 -17.72 6.41
CA CYS A 29 2.13 -18.70 5.81
C CYS A 29 3.20 -18.03 4.94
N ASP A 30 3.35 -16.70 5.04
CA ASP A 30 4.28 -15.90 4.24
C ASP A 30 4.28 -16.24 2.74
N GLY A 31 3.09 -16.43 2.16
CA GLY A 31 2.94 -16.74 0.75
C GLY A 31 3.03 -18.23 0.37
N GLU A 32 3.46 -19.10 1.27
CA GLU A 32 3.75 -20.51 0.95
C GLU A 32 2.48 -21.37 0.82
N GLY A 33 1.38 -20.97 1.45
CA GLY A 33 0.13 -21.73 1.48
C GLY A 33 0.10 -22.83 2.54
N GLU A 34 1.23 -23.12 3.16
CA GLU A 34 1.38 -24.17 4.17
C GLU A 34 2.02 -23.60 5.44
N ILE A 35 1.77 -24.26 6.58
CA ILE A 35 2.39 -23.97 7.86
C ILE A 35 3.22 -25.18 8.24
N ILE A 36 4.53 -24.98 8.40
CA ILE A 36 5.46 -26.03 8.80
C ILE A 36 5.71 -25.88 10.30
N GLU A 37 5.34 -26.91 11.06
CA GLU A 37 5.58 -26.99 12.51
C GLU A 37 6.30 -28.29 12.87
N ASP A 38 7.31 -28.22 13.74
CA ASP A 38 7.96 -29.40 14.27
C ASP A 38 7.06 -30.11 15.29
N CYS A 39 6.81 -31.43 15.14
CA CYS A 39 6.10 -32.15 16.20
C CYS A 39 6.93 -32.12 17.48
N PRO A 40 6.40 -31.58 18.60
CA PRO A 40 7.10 -31.59 19.88
C PRO A 40 7.37 -33.01 20.39
N CYS A 41 6.65 -33.99 19.84
CA CYS A 41 6.65 -35.40 20.23
C CYS A 41 7.78 -36.23 19.59
N CYS A 42 8.07 -36.00 18.31
CA CYS A 42 8.93 -36.87 17.50
C CYS A 42 9.93 -36.11 16.63
N GLY A 43 9.91 -34.77 16.65
CA GLY A 43 10.81 -33.91 15.87
C GLY A 43 10.67 -34.06 14.36
N HIS A 44 9.59 -34.68 13.88
CA HIS A 44 9.27 -34.67 12.45
C HIS A 44 8.51 -33.39 12.13
N GLU A 45 8.88 -32.78 11.00
CA GLU A 45 8.15 -31.67 10.40
C GLU A 45 6.74 -32.13 10.02
N LYS A 46 5.76 -31.32 10.38
CA LYS A 46 4.37 -31.47 10.00
C LYS A 46 3.98 -30.28 9.14
N GLU A 47 3.62 -30.58 7.90
CA GLU A 47 3.07 -29.62 6.96
C GLU A 47 1.55 -29.65 7.07
N GLU A 48 0.93 -28.50 7.35
CA GLU A 48 -0.52 -28.33 7.30
C GLU A 48 -0.88 -27.20 6.33
N GLU A 49 -1.97 -27.40 5.57
CA GLU A 49 -2.52 -26.34 4.74
C GLU A 49 -2.89 -25.13 5.61
N CYS A 50 -2.46 -23.94 5.19
CA CYS A 50 -2.75 -22.71 5.89
C CYS A 50 -4.26 -22.42 5.86
N PRO A 51 -4.97 -22.44 6.99
CA PRO A 51 -6.43 -22.29 6.99
C PRO A 51 -6.88 -20.85 6.71
N THR A 52 -5.95 -19.90 6.62
CA THR A 52 -6.26 -18.50 6.29
C THR A 52 -6.29 -18.24 4.79
N CYS A 53 -5.52 -18.99 3.99
CA CYS A 53 -5.56 -18.91 2.53
C CYS A 53 -5.99 -20.22 1.86
N GLU A 54 -6.42 -21.21 2.65
CA GLU A 54 -6.86 -22.52 2.16
C GLU A 54 -5.84 -23.16 1.20
N GLY A 55 -4.55 -23.12 1.57
CA GLY A 55 -3.48 -23.66 0.74
C GLY A 55 -3.01 -22.77 -0.41
N ALA A 56 -3.69 -21.65 -0.70
CA ALA A 56 -3.39 -20.85 -1.89
C ALA A 56 -2.14 -19.96 -1.75
N GLY A 57 -1.66 -19.71 -0.53
CA GLY A 57 -0.58 -18.75 -0.23
C GLY A 57 -0.98 -17.28 -0.34
N GLN A 58 -2.16 -17.00 -0.88
CA GLN A 58 -2.65 -15.67 -1.18
C GLN A 58 -4.13 -15.56 -0.83
N ILE A 59 -4.55 -14.36 -0.46
CA ILE A 59 -5.94 -14.04 -0.14
C ILE A 59 -6.40 -12.89 -1.03
N ARG A 60 -7.69 -12.87 -1.39
CA ARG A 60 -8.24 -11.75 -2.14
C ARG A 60 -8.15 -10.48 -1.31
N TYR A 61 -7.89 -9.35 -1.97
CA TYR A 61 -7.81 -8.04 -1.35
C TYR A 61 -9.09 -7.72 -0.55
N GLU A 62 -10.27 -8.00 -1.12
CA GLU A 62 -11.57 -7.80 -0.48
C GLU A 62 -11.75 -8.61 0.82
N ASP A 63 -11.18 -9.82 0.85
CA ASP A 63 -11.26 -10.74 2.00
C ASP A 63 -10.12 -10.52 3.01
N ALA A 64 -9.12 -9.71 2.65
CA ALA A 64 -7.98 -9.44 3.50
C ALA A 64 -8.38 -8.62 4.74
N PRO A 65 -7.72 -8.82 5.89
CA PRO A 65 -7.93 -7.98 7.07
C PRO A 65 -7.72 -6.48 6.74
N ILE A 66 -8.54 -5.60 7.33
CA ILE A 66 -8.48 -4.14 7.08
C ILE A 66 -7.06 -3.57 7.26
N GLY A 67 -6.30 -4.08 8.23
CA GLY A 67 -4.92 -3.67 8.46
C GLY A 67 -3.97 -4.05 7.32
N LEU A 68 -4.23 -5.15 6.61
CA LEU A 68 -3.47 -5.58 5.44
C LEU A 68 -3.87 -4.79 4.19
N GLN A 69 -5.18 -4.56 4.00
CA GLN A 69 -5.69 -3.72 2.91
C GLN A 69 -5.09 -2.30 2.97
N ARG A 70 -5.10 -1.68 4.16
CA ARG A 70 -4.54 -0.32 4.36
C ARG A 70 -3.06 -0.21 4.05
N LYS A 71 -2.29 -1.29 4.19
CA LYS A 71 -0.85 -1.29 3.85
C LYS A 71 -0.59 -1.29 2.35
N GLN A 72 -1.58 -1.62 1.54
CA GLN A 72 -1.46 -1.53 0.07
C GLN A 72 -1.61 -0.11 -0.43
N ILE A 73 -2.28 0.76 0.35
CA ILE A 73 -2.58 2.14 -0.02
C ILE A 73 -2.25 3.03 1.18
N GLU A 74 -0.96 3.33 1.35
CA GLU A 74 -0.50 4.18 2.45
C GLU A 74 -0.43 5.66 2.02
N PRO A 75 -0.73 6.61 2.93
CA PRO A 75 -0.74 8.04 2.59
C PRO A 75 0.58 8.58 2.01
N TRP A 76 1.73 8.00 2.37
CA TRP A 76 3.02 8.43 1.85
C TRP A 76 3.17 8.11 0.35
N MET A 77 2.56 7.04 -0.15
CA MET A 77 2.58 6.67 -1.57
C MET A 77 1.89 7.74 -2.42
N TYR A 78 0.81 8.32 -1.91
CA TYR A 78 0.15 9.47 -2.55
C TYR A 78 1.10 10.66 -2.66
N PHE A 79 1.82 11.01 -1.58
CA PHE A 79 2.78 12.11 -1.62
C PHE A 79 3.90 11.87 -2.62
N ASP A 80 4.41 10.63 -2.72
CA ASP A 80 5.42 10.28 -3.72
C ASP A 80 4.89 10.47 -5.15
N GLN A 81 3.65 10.07 -5.41
CA GLN A 81 2.99 10.29 -6.71
C GLN A 81 2.82 11.78 -7.02
N VAL A 82 2.35 12.57 -6.04
CA VAL A 82 2.22 14.03 -6.18
C VAL A 82 3.56 14.69 -6.49
N ILE A 83 4.63 14.30 -5.79
CA ILE A 83 5.98 14.82 -6.03
C ILE A 83 6.47 14.42 -7.43
N ALA A 84 6.24 13.18 -7.84
CA ALA A 84 6.62 12.71 -9.17
C ALA A 84 5.91 13.51 -10.27
N ASP A 85 4.61 13.78 -10.11
CA ASP A 85 3.85 14.56 -11.07
C ASP A 85 4.28 16.04 -11.07
N LEU A 86 4.51 16.65 -9.90
CA LEU A 86 5.09 17.99 -9.82
C LEU A 86 6.44 18.09 -10.54
N LYS A 87 7.32 17.08 -10.40
CA LYS A 87 8.61 17.04 -11.12
C LYS A 87 8.41 17.01 -12.64
N LYS A 88 7.47 16.20 -13.14
CA LYS A 88 7.13 16.17 -14.59
C LYS A 88 6.66 17.54 -15.07
N TRP A 89 5.83 18.21 -14.29
CA TRP A 89 5.34 19.56 -14.60
C TRP A 89 6.45 20.61 -14.59
N CYS A 90 7.36 20.55 -13.61
CA CYS A 90 8.52 21.43 -13.58
C CYS A 90 9.37 21.28 -14.85
N ALA A 91 9.60 20.04 -15.28
CA ALA A 91 10.35 19.76 -16.49
C ALA A 91 9.63 20.27 -17.76
N TYR A 92 8.31 20.09 -17.84
CA TYR A 92 7.52 20.50 -19.01
C TYR A 92 7.38 22.02 -19.14
N THR A 93 7.16 22.72 -18.03
CA THR A 93 6.88 24.17 -18.02
C THR A 93 8.12 25.04 -17.80
N ARG A 94 9.21 24.45 -17.29
CA ARG A 94 10.41 25.14 -16.79
C ARG A 94 10.17 26.03 -15.56
N GLU A 95 9.07 25.81 -14.85
CA GLU A 95 8.76 26.48 -13.57
C GLU A 95 9.05 25.58 -12.37
N ASP A 96 9.48 26.15 -11.24
CA ASP A 96 9.78 25.39 -10.01
C ASP A 96 8.53 25.31 -9.09
N PHE A 97 7.63 24.39 -9.41
CA PHE A 97 6.44 24.13 -8.61
C PHE A 97 6.74 23.47 -7.25
N LEU A 98 7.90 22.81 -7.10
CA LEU A 98 8.29 22.21 -5.83
C LEU A 98 8.61 23.29 -4.79
N LYS A 99 9.23 24.39 -5.21
CA LYS A 99 9.46 25.55 -4.34
C LYS A 99 8.15 26.19 -3.86
N LEU A 100 7.16 26.31 -4.75
CA LEU A 100 5.84 26.83 -4.40
C LEU A 100 5.10 25.90 -3.42
N ALA A 101 5.08 24.59 -3.71
CA ALA A 101 4.46 23.59 -2.85
C ALA A 101 5.14 23.51 -1.48
N GLY A 102 6.48 23.57 -1.43
CA GLY A 102 7.25 23.57 -0.19
C GLY A 102 6.92 24.76 0.72
N GLY A 103 6.73 25.95 0.14
CA GLY A 103 6.28 27.13 0.86
C GLY A 103 4.91 26.92 1.53
N PHE A 104 3.93 26.47 0.75
CA PHE A 104 2.59 26.16 1.24
C PHE A 104 2.59 25.12 2.36
N VAL A 105 3.32 24.00 2.20
CA VAL A 105 3.39 22.93 3.20
C VAL A 105 3.98 23.43 4.51
N ASN A 106 5.03 24.25 4.46
CA ASN A 106 5.62 24.85 5.65
C ASN A 106 4.64 25.78 6.38
N GLU A 107 3.90 26.62 5.66
CA GLU A 107 2.89 27.50 6.25
C GLU A 107 1.74 26.71 6.86
N PHE A 108 1.26 25.69 6.16
CA PHE A 108 0.20 24.80 6.63
C PHE A 108 0.60 24.08 7.94
N ARG A 109 1.82 23.51 7.99
CA ARG A 109 2.33 22.85 9.21
C ARG A 109 2.36 23.78 10.42
N LYS A 110 2.77 25.04 10.22
CA LYS A 110 2.78 26.08 11.27
C LYS A 110 1.37 26.41 11.78
N GLN A 111 0.39 26.49 10.87
CA GLN A 111 -1.01 26.82 11.23
C GLN A 111 -1.73 25.67 11.94
N HIS A 112 -1.34 24.43 11.68
CA HIS A 112 -2.03 23.23 12.20
C HIS A 112 -1.23 22.45 13.27
N GLY A 113 -0.24 23.08 13.90
CA GLY A 113 0.43 22.56 15.10
C GLY A 113 1.23 21.27 14.92
N ARG A 114 1.63 20.94 13.68
CA ARG A 114 2.53 19.81 13.38
C ARG A 114 3.94 20.33 13.18
N VAL A 115 4.63 20.62 14.29
CA VAL A 115 6.08 20.86 14.32
C VAL A 115 6.75 19.64 14.89
#